data_AF-A0A357VCL1-F1
#
_entry.id   AF-A0A357VCL1-F1
#
_cell.length_a   1.000
_cell.length_b   1.000
_cell.length_c   1.000
_cell.angle_alpha   90.00
_cell.angle_beta   90.00
_cell.angle_gamma   90.00
#
_symmetry.space_group_name_H-M   'P 1'
#
loop_
_entity.id
_entity.type
_entity.pdbx_description
1 polymer ?
#
loop_
_entity_poly.entity_id
_entity_poly.type
_entity_poly.pdbx_seq_one_letter_code
_entity_poly.pdbx_strand_id
1 'polypeptide(L)'
;MKIKTPARQERKRRKLMKRISGYFENAKTTPFDERKMGIETESLLIYKRSDQPISFQTSQGIFSCLICDFGWEMRETKNGKVVKIEKGGFELFYELGWNNFELVTPVFHVCDDEIYSKNELLLAEINSAAQKFGAYVSNMSWDKDESNTLIIPDKRDEIWLDLDGNVLFGLGHIACIHFNIDLVSIDEGMDFISRLLPLYCDYAWPAEANKRIWQNYLRGSKAQYQDGRYGPPPTSFAEYCNKIASYRIVMNVIDGELKIADPQVEFSQCENLNLDMFLRSVWWWMRLRVRNGKLVLELREVSRTLPIKESFNIIRTELNI
;
A
#
# COMPACT_ATOMS: atom_id res chain seq x y z
N MET A 1 29.50 14.26 29.10
CA MET A 1 28.33 13.46 28.66
C MET A 1 27.29 13.47 29.79
N LYS A 2 26.25 14.33 29.73
CA LYS A 2 25.25 14.44 30.82
C LYS A 2 24.32 13.21 30.78
N ILE A 3 24.47 12.31 31.74
CA ILE A 3 23.58 11.17 31.97
C ILE A 3 22.17 11.73 32.21
N LYS A 4 21.23 11.45 31.30
CA LYS A 4 19.84 11.88 31.44
C LYS A 4 19.22 11.07 32.58
N THR A 5 18.62 11.74 33.57
CA THR A 5 17.96 11.08 34.69
C THR A 5 16.81 10.17 34.21
N PRO A 6 16.58 9.01 34.85
CA PRO A 6 15.51 8.08 34.47
C PRO A 6 14.11 8.74 34.36
N ALA A 7 13.79 9.66 35.28
CA ALA A 7 12.53 10.41 35.26
C ALA A 7 12.36 11.28 33.99
N ARG A 8 13.45 11.85 33.46
CA ARG A 8 13.42 12.65 32.23
C ARG A 8 13.22 11.78 30.99
N GLN A 9 13.78 10.57 30.98
CA GLN A 9 13.58 9.61 29.89
C GLN A 9 12.14 9.09 29.88
N GLU A 10 11.59 8.74 31.04
CA GLU A 10 10.20 8.28 31.16
C GLU A 10 9.18 9.36 30.75
N ARG A 11 9.40 10.63 31.14
CA ARG A 11 8.55 11.74 30.69
C ARG A 11 8.55 11.90 29.17
N LYS A 12 9.72 11.75 28.52
CA LYS A 12 9.82 11.80 27.05
C LYS A 12 9.08 10.64 26.41
N ARG A 13 9.24 9.42 26.93
CA ARG A 13 8.53 8.22 26.45
C ARG A 13 7.01 8.40 26.54
N ARG A 14 6.48 8.91 27.66
CA ARG A 14 5.04 9.18 27.81
C ARG A 14 4.52 10.20 26.81
N LYS A 15 5.26 11.31 26.58
CA LYS A 15 4.87 12.33 25.59
C LYS A 15 4.84 11.74 24.17
N LEU A 16 5.83 10.90 23.84
CA LEU A 16 5.92 10.19 22.57
C LEU A 16 4.72 9.25 22.37
N MET A 17 4.43 8.40 23.35
CA MET A 17 3.31 7.45 23.27
C MET A 17 1.98 8.17 23.11
N LYS A 18 1.74 9.24 23.89
CA LYS A 18 0.51 10.05 23.77
C LYS A 18 0.34 10.67 22.38
N ARG A 19 1.44 10.99 21.70
CA ARG A 19 1.40 11.54 20.34
C ARG A 19 1.04 10.48 19.30
N ILE A 20 1.62 9.29 19.41
CA ILE A 20 1.34 8.18 18.49
C ILE A 20 -0.09 7.67 18.71
N SER A 21 -0.47 7.40 19.96
CA SER A 21 -1.83 6.93 20.29
C SER A 21 -2.85 7.99 19.89
N GLY A 22 -2.59 9.26 20.23
CA GLY A 22 -3.48 10.39 19.93
C GLY A 22 -3.76 10.57 18.45
N TYR A 23 -2.85 10.18 17.54
CA TYR A 23 -3.13 10.21 16.11
C TYR A 23 -4.29 9.29 15.72
N PHE A 24 -4.33 8.07 16.27
CA PHE A 24 -5.40 7.12 16.03
C PHE A 24 -6.64 7.44 16.87
N GLU A 25 -6.46 7.80 18.14
CA GLU A 25 -7.56 8.10 19.09
C GLU A 25 -8.38 9.33 18.68
N ASN A 26 -7.78 10.29 17.96
CA ASN A 26 -8.48 11.47 17.45
C ASN A 26 -9.15 11.25 16.08
N ALA A 27 -8.97 10.08 15.45
CA ALA A 27 -9.59 9.79 14.17
C ALA A 27 -11.10 9.53 14.34
N LYS A 28 -11.89 9.93 13.35
CA LYS A 28 -13.33 9.63 13.31
C LYS A 28 -13.53 8.14 13.08
N THR A 29 -14.46 7.54 13.81
CA THR A 29 -14.89 6.16 13.55
C THR A 29 -16.17 6.17 12.71
N THR A 30 -16.48 5.02 12.12
CA THR A 30 -17.70 4.83 11.33
C THR A 30 -18.58 3.80 12.06
N PRO A 31 -19.88 4.06 12.25
CA PRO A 31 -20.82 3.06 12.78
C PRO A 31 -20.81 1.76 11.97
N PHE A 32 -21.13 0.64 12.63
CA PHE A 32 -21.08 -0.69 12.01
C PHE A 32 -21.96 -0.79 10.75
N ASP A 33 -23.18 -0.25 10.82
CA ASP A 33 -24.20 -0.22 9.76
C ASP A 33 -23.93 0.81 8.66
N GLU A 34 -22.94 1.68 8.85
CA GLU A 34 -22.47 2.64 7.84
C GLU A 34 -21.09 2.25 7.27
N ARG A 35 -20.56 1.07 7.63
CA ARG A 35 -19.20 0.67 7.32
C ARG A 35 -18.94 0.72 5.82
N LYS A 36 -17.87 1.41 5.46
CA LYS A 36 -17.40 1.53 4.09
C LYS A 36 -16.08 0.82 3.88
N MET A 37 -15.81 0.52 2.62
CA MET A 37 -14.57 -0.07 2.18
C MET A 37 -14.09 0.55 0.86
N GLY A 38 -12.79 0.48 0.61
CA GLY A 38 -12.20 0.62 -0.71
C GLY A 38 -11.24 -0.53 -1.00
N ILE A 39 -11.10 -0.89 -2.28
CA ILE A 39 -10.20 -1.94 -2.75
C ILE A 39 -9.18 -1.31 -3.69
N GLU A 40 -7.91 -1.64 -3.50
CA GLU A 40 -6.82 -1.32 -4.42
C GLU A 40 -6.33 -2.64 -5.01
N THR A 41 -6.42 -2.82 -6.33
CA THR A 41 -6.02 -4.05 -7.03
C THR A 41 -4.83 -3.78 -7.91
N GLU A 42 -3.66 -4.25 -7.50
CA GLU A 42 -2.45 -4.20 -8.32
C GLU A 42 -2.46 -5.36 -9.33
N SER A 43 -1.95 -5.13 -10.53
CA SER A 43 -1.94 -6.10 -11.62
C SER A 43 -0.75 -5.91 -12.54
N LEU A 44 -0.03 -7.00 -12.80
CA LEU A 44 1.14 -7.01 -13.67
C LEU A 44 0.73 -7.29 -15.11
N LEU A 45 1.16 -6.46 -16.04
CA LEU A 45 0.98 -6.66 -17.47
C LEU A 45 2.24 -7.24 -18.09
N ILE A 46 2.05 -8.37 -18.79
CA ILE A 46 3.14 -9.20 -19.29
C ILE A 46 2.93 -9.48 -20.78
N TYR A 47 4.00 -9.44 -21.57
CA TYR A 47 3.96 -9.89 -22.96
C TYR A 47 3.75 -11.40 -23.05
N LYS A 48 2.75 -11.82 -23.82
CA LYS A 48 2.39 -13.24 -24.00
C LYS A 48 3.51 -14.09 -24.61
N ARG A 49 4.38 -13.50 -25.44
CA ARG A 49 5.42 -14.24 -26.18
C ARG A 49 6.69 -14.47 -25.38
N SER A 50 7.01 -13.58 -24.45
CA SER A 50 8.29 -13.59 -23.76
C SER A 50 8.17 -13.82 -22.25
N ASP A 51 6.96 -13.74 -21.69
CA ASP A 51 6.76 -13.71 -20.24
C ASP A 51 7.63 -12.64 -19.56
N GLN A 52 7.72 -11.47 -20.21
CA GLN A 52 8.46 -10.31 -19.71
C GLN A 52 7.49 -9.15 -19.46
N PRO A 53 7.81 -8.24 -18.53
CA PRO A 53 7.08 -7.00 -18.32
C PRO A 53 6.88 -6.25 -19.64
N ILE A 54 5.71 -5.61 -19.80
CA ILE A 54 5.49 -4.74 -20.95
C ILE A 54 6.42 -3.52 -20.95
N SER A 55 6.71 -2.98 -22.13
CA SER A 55 7.42 -1.71 -22.24
C SER A 55 6.55 -0.52 -21.83
N PHE A 56 7.17 0.59 -21.43
CA PHE A 56 6.46 1.84 -21.14
C PHE A 56 5.63 2.34 -22.34
N GLN A 57 6.13 2.18 -23.57
CA GLN A 57 5.39 2.55 -24.77
C GLN A 57 4.12 1.70 -24.93
N THR A 58 4.20 0.42 -24.58
CA THR A 58 3.03 -0.47 -24.62
C THR A 58 2.02 -0.11 -23.55
N SER A 59 2.46 0.22 -22.33
CA SER A 59 1.53 0.65 -21.28
C SER A 59 0.80 1.95 -21.65
N GLN A 60 1.47 2.91 -22.28
CA GLN A 60 0.83 4.11 -22.83
C GLN A 60 -0.16 3.79 -23.98
N GLY A 61 0.17 2.79 -24.83
CA GLY A 61 -0.75 2.29 -25.85
C GLY A 61 -2.02 1.67 -25.24
N ILE A 62 -1.87 0.92 -24.15
CA ILE A 62 -3.00 0.33 -23.41
C ILE A 62 -3.88 1.43 -22.81
N PHE A 63 -3.31 2.46 -22.17
CA PHE A 63 -4.09 3.61 -21.71
C PHE A 63 -4.85 4.30 -22.83
N SER A 64 -4.20 4.53 -23.97
CA SER A 64 -4.83 5.15 -25.13
C SER A 64 -6.01 4.29 -25.65
N CYS A 65 -5.84 2.96 -25.70
CA CYS A 65 -6.88 2.02 -26.06
C CYS A 65 -8.06 2.06 -25.08
N LEU A 66 -7.80 2.09 -23.77
CA LEU A 66 -8.85 2.18 -22.75
C LEU A 66 -9.67 3.47 -22.88
N ILE A 67 -9.01 4.59 -23.16
CA ILE A 67 -9.67 5.88 -23.38
C ILE A 67 -10.52 5.85 -24.65
N CYS A 68 -9.93 5.46 -25.78
CA CYS A 68 -10.59 5.54 -27.09
C CYS A 68 -11.68 4.49 -27.31
N ASP A 69 -11.44 3.25 -26.85
CA ASP A 69 -12.26 2.10 -27.24
C ASP A 69 -13.17 1.61 -26.11
N PHE A 70 -12.82 1.90 -24.86
CA PHE A 70 -13.57 1.44 -23.68
C PHE A 70 -14.20 2.59 -22.89
N GLY A 71 -14.06 3.84 -23.35
CA GLY A 71 -14.71 5.00 -22.75
C GLY A 71 -14.19 5.37 -21.36
N TRP A 72 -12.92 5.09 -21.08
CA TRP A 72 -12.26 5.62 -19.89
C TRP A 72 -11.92 7.11 -20.07
N GLU A 73 -11.96 7.87 -18.98
CA GLU A 73 -11.66 9.29 -18.98
C GLU A 73 -10.22 9.54 -18.52
N MET A 74 -9.46 10.32 -19.28
CA MET A 74 -8.13 10.77 -18.85
C MET A 74 -8.27 11.77 -17.69
N ARG A 75 -7.65 11.46 -16.55
CA ARG A 75 -7.68 12.32 -15.35
C ARG A 75 -6.39 13.07 -15.12
N GLU A 76 -5.24 12.44 -15.38
CA GLU A 76 -3.95 13.06 -15.12
C GLU A 76 -2.91 12.72 -16.19
N THR A 77 -2.15 13.75 -16.55
CA THR A 77 -0.96 13.62 -17.39
C THR A 77 0.23 14.30 -16.74
N LYS A 78 1.40 13.68 -16.82
CA LYS A 78 2.68 14.26 -16.40
C LYS A 78 3.67 14.17 -17.56
N ASN A 79 4.32 15.29 -17.90
CA ASN A 79 5.27 15.38 -19.01
C ASN A 79 4.73 14.80 -20.34
N GLY A 80 3.43 15.04 -20.63
CA GLY A 80 2.77 14.55 -21.84
C GLY A 80 2.48 13.04 -21.86
N LYS A 81 2.59 12.35 -20.73
CA LYS A 81 2.26 10.92 -20.56
C LYS A 81 1.05 10.77 -19.68
N VAL A 82 0.17 9.82 -20.03
CA VAL A 82 -1.00 9.48 -19.21
C VAL A 82 -0.51 8.73 -17.99
N VAL A 83 -0.89 9.19 -16.79
CA VAL A 83 -0.52 8.54 -15.52
C VAL A 83 -1.73 8.10 -14.70
N LYS A 84 -2.92 8.65 -14.97
CA LYS A 84 -4.17 8.25 -14.35
C LYS A 84 -5.35 8.41 -15.31
N ILE A 85 -6.21 7.40 -15.34
CA ILE A 85 -7.52 7.43 -15.99
C ILE A 85 -8.61 6.98 -15.00
N GLU A 86 -9.87 7.23 -15.33
CA GLU A 86 -11.00 6.85 -14.45
C GLU A 86 -12.22 6.42 -15.26
N LYS A 87 -13.04 5.54 -14.68
CA LYS A 87 -14.33 5.14 -15.24
C LYS A 87 -15.30 4.72 -14.13
N GLY A 88 -16.44 5.41 -14.04
CA GLY A 88 -17.51 5.04 -13.09
C GLY A 88 -17.09 5.11 -11.61
N GLY A 89 -16.20 6.03 -11.26
CA GLY A 89 -15.59 6.21 -9.95
C GLY A 89 -14.36 5.33 -9.70
N PHE A 90 -13.99 4.43 -10.61
CA PHE A 90 -12.79 3.61 -10.50
C PHE A 90 -11.60 4.32 -11.12
N GLU A 91 -10.51 4.46 -10.37
CA GLU A 91 -9.27 5.03 -10.88
C GLU A 91 -8.32 3.93 -11.32
N LEU A 92 -7.63 4.11 -12.44
CA LEU A 92 -6.54 3.26 -12.89
C LEU A 92 -5.29 4.11 -13.11
N PHE A 93 -4.21 3.74 -12.43
CA PHE A 93 -2.92 4.43 -12.54
C PHE A 93 -1.77 3.44 -12.38
N TYR A 94 -0.55 3.92 -12.60
CA TYR A 94 0.64 3.12 -12.34
C TYR A 94 0.91 3.03 -10.85
N GLU A 95 1.29 1.84 -10.38
CA GLU A 95 2.01 1.72 -9.12
C GLU A 95 3.51 1.98 -9.37
N LEU A 96 4.43 1.34 -8.63
CA LEU A 96 5.86 1.62 -8.78
C LEU A 96 6.40 1.32 -10.18
N GLY A 97 5.91 0.26 -10.83
CA GLY A 97 6.36 -0.18 -12.16
C GLY A 97 5.40 0.25 -13.27
N TRP A 98 5.90 0.60 -14.46
CA TRP A 98 5.04 0.88 -15.62
C TRP A 98 4.32 -0.35 -16.20
N ASN A 99 4.65 -1.55 -15.72
CA ASN A 99 3.97 -2.81 -15.96
C ASN A 99 3.01 -3.17 -14.83
N ASN A 100 3.03 -2.45 -13.71
CA ASN A 100 2.19 -2.69 -12.54
C ASN A 100 1.13 -1.59 -12.43
N PHE A 101 -0.13 -1.97 -12.66
CA PHE A 101 -1.24 -1.03 -12.63
C PHE A 101 -2.06 -1.25 -11.37
N GLU A 102 -2.46 -0.17 -10.71
CA GLU A 102 -3.39 -0.19 -9.58
C GLU A 102 -4.78 0.27 -10.05
N LEU A 103 -5.76 -0.62 -9.95
CA LEU A 103 -7.19 -0.31 -10.11
C LEU A 103 -7.80 -0.08 -8.72
N VAL A 104 -8.27 1.14 -8.48
CA VAL A 104 -8.82 1.57 -7.18
C VAL A 104 -10.32 1.79 -7.31
N THR A 105 -11.10 1.17 -6.41
CA THR A 105 -12.55 1.36 -6.37
C THR A 105 -12.91 2.72 -5.78
N PRO A 106 -14.10 3.27 -6.09
CA PRO A 106 -14.69 4.29 -5.22
C PRO A 106 -14.89 3.70 -3.82
N VAL A 107 -15.13 4.56 -2.83
CA VAL A 107 -15.53 4.09 -1.49
C VAL A 107 -16.98 3.62 -1.54
N PHE A 108 -17.25 2.39 -1.12
CA PHE A 108 -18.57 1.77 -1.18
C PHE A 108 -18.96 1.16 0.18
N HIS A 109 -20.23 0.82 0.36
CA HIS A 109 -20.71 0.18 1.59
C HIS A 109 -20.29 -1.29 1.62
N VAL A 110 -19.84 -1.83 2.76
CA VAL A 110 -19.23 -3.19 2.83
C VAL A 110 -20.15 -4.32 2.32
N CYS A 111 -21.47 -4.13 2.37
CA CYS A 111 -22.47 -5.07 1.85
C CYS A 111 -22.80 -4.90 0.35
N ASP A 112 -22.19 -3.94 -0.36
CA ASP A 112 -22.41 -3.75 -1.79
C ASP A 112 -21.60 -4.79 -2.60
N ASP A 113 -22.26 -5.90 -2.88
CA ASP A 113 -21.70 -7.02 -3.64
C ASP A 113 -21.53 -6.72 -5.15
N GLU A 114 -22.13 -5.64 -5.69
CA GLU A 114 -22.03 -5.31 -7.12
C GLU A 114 -20.63 -4.80 -7.49
N ILE A 115 -19.93 -4.18 -6.54
CA ILE A 115 -18.64 -3.57 -6.78
C ILE A 115 -17.60 -4.59 -7.25
N TYR A 116 -17.67 -5.83 -6.75
CA TYR A 116 -16.75 -6.90 -7.16
C TYR A 116 -16.96 -7.27 -8.62
N SER A 117 -18.22 -7.40 -9.04
CA SER A 117 -18.55 -7.67 -10.44
C SER A 117 -18.10 -6.53 -11.35
N LYS A 118 -18.28 -5.27 -10.92
CA LYS A 118 -17.77 -4.10 -11.66
C LYS A 118 -16.25 -4.12 -11.75
N ASN A 119 -15.56 -4.42 -10.67
CA ASN A 119 -14.10 -4.49 -10.64
C ASN A 119 -13.55 -5.57 -11.60
N GLU A 120 -14.12 -6.77 -11.57
CA GLU A 120 -13.73 -7.86 -12.48
C GLU A 120 -14.02 -7.54 -13.95
N LEU A 121 -15.14 -6.85 -14.23
CA LEU A 121 -15.46 -6.37 -15.58
C LEU A 121 -14.41 -5.36 -16.08
N LEU A 122 -14.00 -4.41 -15.24
CA LEU A 122 -12.97 -3.44 -15.60
C LEU A 122 -11.59 -4.09 -15.77
N LEU A 123 -11.22 -5.08 -14.95
CA LEU A 123 -10.02 -5.89 -15.17
C LEU A 123 -10.07 -6.65 -16.50
N ALA A 124 -11.24 -7.16 -16.89
CA ALA A 124 -11.43 -7.80 -18.19
C ALA A 124 -11.30 -6.79 -19.36
N GLU A 125 -11.74 -5.54 -19.20
CA GLU A 125 -11.49 -4.47 -20.18
C GLU A 125 -10.00 -4.15 -20.30
N ILE A 126 -9.29 -4.01 -19.17
CA ILE A 126 -7.83 -3.80 -19.14
C ILE A 126 -7.12 -4.94 -19.87
N ASN A 127 -7.49 -6.19 -19.58
CA ASN A 127 -6.95 -7.36 -20.27
C ASN A 127 -7.26 -7.36 -21.77
N SER A 128 -8.48 -6.96 -22.16
CA SER A 128 -8.87 -6.86 -23.58
C SER A 128 -8.07 -5.78 -24.31
N ALA A 129 -7.80 -4.64 -23.65
CA ALA A 129 -6.92 -3.60 -24.18
C ALA A 129 -5.47 -4.13 -24.32
N ALA A 130 -4.95 -4.81 -23.29
CA ALA A 130 -3.61 -5.39 -23.29
C ALA A 130 -3.39 -6.41 -24.42
N GLN A 131 -4.41 -7.24 -24.71
CA GLN A 131 -4.34 -8.24 -25.78
C GLN A 131 -4.11 -7.64 -27.16
N LYS A 132 -4.59 -6.41 -27.43
CA LYS A 132 -4.32 -5.69 -28.69
C LYS A 132 -2.82 -5.40 -28.89
N PHE A 133 -2.05 -5.41 -27.81
CA PHE A 133 -0.60 -5.21 -27.81
C PHE A 133 0.18 -6.51 -27.56
N GLY A 134 -0.48 -7.67 -27.67
CA GLY A 134 0.15 -8.96 -27.41
C GLY A 134 0.52 -9.22 -25.95
N ALA A 135 -0.12 -8.49 -25.03
CA ALA A 135 0.06 -8.62 -23.58
C ALA A 135 -1.20 -9.18 -22.90
N TYR A 136 -1.11 -9.47 -21.61
CA TYR A 136 -2.23 -9.89 -20.77
C TYR A 136 -2.05 -9.39 -19.33
N VAL A 137 -3.17 -9.33 -18.59
CA VAL A 137 -3.17 -9.09 -17.14
C VAL A 137 -2.86 -10.40 -16.42
N SER A 138 -1.78 -10.42 -15.65
CA SER A 138 -1.37 -11.59 -14.86
C SER A 138 -2.16 -11.71 -13.57
N ASN A 139 -2.55 -12.95 -13.23
CA ASN A 139 -3.10 -13.29 -11.91
C ASN A 139 -2.00 -13.68 -10.90
N MET A 140 -0.72 -13.59 -11.29
CA MET A 140 0.40 -13.84 -10.39
C MET A 140 0.74 -12.59 -9.59
N SER A 141 1.21 -12.78 -8.36
CA SER A 141 1.72 -11.68 -7.53
C SER A 141 3.15 -11.25 -7.86
N TRP A 142 3.83 -11.93 -8.78
CA TRP A 142 5.19 -11.60 -9.24
C TRP A 142 5.38 -12.04 -10.69
N ASP A 143 6.01 -11.20 -11.51
CA ASP A 143 6.25 -11.46 -12.94
C ASP A 143 7.57 -12.18 -13.25
N LYS A 144 8.37 -12.50 -12.22
CA LYS A 144 9.69 -13.18 -12.34
C LYS A 144 10.81 -12.32 -12.92
N ASP A 145 10.60 -11.02 -13.00
CA ASP A 145 11.56 -10.05 -13.51
C ASP A 145 12.14 -9.18 -12.36
N GLU A 146 13.26 -8.52 -12.64
CA GLU A 146 13.98 -7.63 -11.71
C GLU A 146 14.56 -6.39 -12.44
N SER A 147 14.17 -6.18 -13.70
CA SER A 147 14.61 -5.04 -14.50
C SER A 147 14.10 -3.73 -13.91
N ASN A 148 14.69 -2.61 -14.34
CA ASN A 148 14.15 -1.33 -13.93
C ASN A 148 12.89 -1.03 -14.72
N THR A 149 11.74 -1.20 -14.08
CA THR A 149 10.42 -0.80 -14.60
C THR A 149 9.87 0.45 -13.94
N LEU A 150 10.67 1.14 -13.11
CA LEU A 150 10.16 2.22 -12.30
C LEU A 150 9.61 3.37 -13.15
N ILE A 151 8.39 3.78 -12.82
CA ILE A 151 7.89 5.08 -13.25
C ILE A 151 8.22 6.10 -12.17
N ILE A 152 8.88 7.19 -12.56
CA ILE A 152 9.21 8.30 -11.66
C ILE A 152 8.47 9.54 -12.16
N PRO A 153 7.15 9.62 -11.88
CA PRO A 153 6.33 10.70 -12.38
C PRO A 153 6.59 12.02 -11.64
N ASP A 154 7.10 11.98 -10.41
CA ASP A 154 7.30 13.17 -9.59
C ASP A 154 8.49 13.08 -8.61
N LYS A 155 8.79 14.23 -8.00
CA LYS A 155 9.89 14.46 -7.05
C LYS A 155 9.79 13.57 -5.80
N ARG A 156 8.60 13.08 -5.43
CA ARG A 156 8.46 12.17 -4.28
C ARG A 156 9.08 10.82 -4.61
N ASP A 157 8.85 10.32 -5.81
CA ASP A 157 9.36 9.01 -6.24
C ASP A 157 10.88 9.08 -6.50
N GLU A 158 11.41 10.24 -6.91
CA GLU A 158 12.85 10.54 -6.93
C GLU A 158 13.47 10.41 -5.53
N ILE A 159 12.82 10.94 -4.49
CA ILE A 159 13.31 10.85 -3.11
C ILE A 159 13.41 9.38 -2.65
N TRP A 160 12.44 8.54 -3.00
CA TRP A 160 12.51 7.11 -2.66
C TRP A 160 13.63 6.39 -3.40
N LEU A 161 13.86 6.71 -4.68
CA LEU A 161 14.98 6.16 -5.41
C LEU A 161 16.33 6.60 -4.83
N ASP A 162 16.46 7.87 -4.44
CA ASP A 162 17.66 8.38 -3.76
C ASP A 162 17.90 7.67 -2.43
N LEU A 163 16.83 7.49 -1.66
CA LEU A 163 16.83 6.89 -0.33
C LEU A 163 17.14 5.38 -0.36
N ASP A 164 16.57 4.64 -1.31
CA ASP A 164 16.64 3.18 -1.33
C ASP A 164 17.62 2.64 -2.37
N GLY A 165 17.79 3.33 -3.49
CA GLY A 165 18.56 2.86 -4.63
C GLY A 165 17.86 1.78 -5.44
N ASN A 166 18.65 1.04 -6.24
CA ASN A 166 18.14 0.12 -7.25
C ASN A 166 17.36 -1.08 -6.70
N VAL A 167 17.41 -1.35 -5.39
CA VAL A 167 16.60 -2.41 -4.78
C VAL A 167 15.10 -2.11 -4.83
N LEU A 168 14.74 -0.84 -5.08
CA LEU A 168 13.36 -0.42 -5.31
C LEU A 168 12.77 -1.06 -6.58
N PHE A 169 13.59 -1.44 -7.56
CA PHE A 169 13.12 -2.00 -8.84
C PHE A 169 12.27 -3.24 -8.64
N GLY A 170 12.68 -4.12 -7.72
CA GLY A 170 11.94 -5.35 -7.41
C GLY A 170 10.49 -5.10 -6.94
N LEU A 171 10.22 -3.97 -6.29
CA LEU A 171 8.86 -3.63 -5.86
C LEU A 171 7.94 -3.26 -7.04
N GLY A 172 8.49 -2.85 -8.19
CA GLY A 172 7.73 -2.65 -9.43
C GLY A 172 7.23 -3.95 -10.08
N HIS A 173 7.72 -5.10 -9.61
CA HIS A 173 7.47 -6.43 -10.18
C HIS A 173 6.53 -7.30 -9.35
N ILE A 174 5.98 -6.77 -8.26
CA ILE A 174 5.01 -7.47 -7.42
C ILE A 174 3.64 -6.82 -7.51
N ALA A 175 2.61 -7.62 -7.33
CA ALA A 175 1.23 -7.16 -7.28
C ALA A 175 0.46 -7.88 -6.16
N CYS A 176 -0.41 -7.14 -5.50
CA CYS A 176 -1.32 -7.64 -4.50
C CYS A 176 -2.68 -6.92 -4.51
N ILE A 177 -3.52 -7.25 -3.54
CA ILE A 177 -4.79 -6.56 -3.28
C ILE A 177 -4.68 -5.91 -1.91
N HIS A 178 -5.12 -4.65 -1.81
CA HIS A 178 -5.34 -3.98 -0.55
C HIS A 178 -6.83 -3.79 -0.30
N PHE A 179 -7.24 -4.01 0.96
CA PHE A 179 -8.58 -3.66 1.43
C PHE A 179 -8.45 -2.57 2.50
N ASN A 180 -9.22 -1.50 2.36
CA ASN A 180 -9.27 -0.40 3.31
C ASN A 180 -10.65 -0.39 3.96
N ILE A 181 -10.76 -0.86 5.20
CA ILE A 181 -12.03 -1.06 5.90
C ILE A 181 -12.19 0.01 6.98
N ASP A 182 -13.26 0.79 6.95
CA ASP A 182 -13.60 1.74 8.02
C ASP A 182 -13.80 0.98 9.35
N LEU A 183 -13.34 1.57 10.47
CA LEU A 183 -13.41 0.96 11.79
C LEU A 183 -14.38 1.68 12.74
N VAL A 184 -15.03 0.92 13.62
CA VAL A 184 -15.89 1.46 14.70
C VAL A 184 -15.06 1.92 15.91
N SER A 185 -13.87 1.35 16.10
CA SER A 185 -12.95 1.67 17.19
C SER A 185 -11.54 1.14 16.91
N ILE A 186 -10.56 1.56 17.72
CA ILE A 186 -9.21 0.99 17.71
C ILE A 186 -9.23 -0.47 18.16
N ASP A 187 -10.03 -0.79 19.18
CA ASP A 187 -10.13 -2.15 19.73
C ASP A 187 -10.64 -3.14 18.67
N GLU A 188 -11.63 -2.73 17.85
CA GLU A 188 -12.06 -3.53 16.70
C GLU A 188 -10.92 -3.74 15.70
N GLY A 189 -10.17 -2.69 15.36
CA GLY A 189 -9.04 -2.82 14.46
C GLY A 189 -7.98 -3.80 14.96
N MET A 190 -7.71 -3.82 16.27
CA MET A 190 -6.77 -4.77 16.87
C MET A 190 -7.33 -6.20 16.97
N ASP A 191 -8.64 -6.35 17.22
CA ASP A 191 -9.33 -7.64 17.12
C ASP A 191 -9.23 -8.22 15.71
N PHE A 192 -9.52 -7.40 14.69
CA PHE A 192 -9.42 -7.79 13.29
C PHE A 192 -7.99 -8.20 12.91
N ILE A 193 -6.98 -7.43 13.32
CA ILE A 193 -5.57 -7.81 13.12
C ILE A 193 -5.28 -9.18 13.75
N SER A 194 -5.77 -9.43 14.96
CA SER A 194 -5.51 -10.68 15.68
C SER A 194 -6.16 -11.89 15.01
N ARG A 195 -7.39 -11.74 14.50
CA ARG A 195 -8.17 -12.78 13.82
C ARG A 195 -7.69 -13.08 12.41
N LEU A 196 -7.27 -12.05 11.67
CA LEU A 196 -6.79 -12.20 10.30
C LEU A 196 -5.34 -12.68 10.22
N LEU A 197 -4.54 -12.55 11.28
CA LEU A 197 -3.13 -12.94 11.22
C LEU A 197 -2.92 -14.44 10.93
N PRO A 198 -3.64 -15.40 11.55
CA PRO A 198 -3.62 -16.80 11.15
C PRO A 198 -4.07 -17.01 9.69
N LEU A 199 -5.12 -16.30 9.25
CA LEU A 199 -5.64 -16.38 7.90
C LEU A 199 -4.58 -15.99 6.84
N TYR A 200 -3.81 -14.94 7.11
CA TYR A 200 -2.69 -14.53 6.27
C TYR A 200 -1.67 -15.67 6.09
N CYS A 201 -1.37 -16.41 7.15
CA CYS A 201 -0.48 -17.57 7.08
C CYS A 201 -1.11 -18.71 6.27
N ASP A 202 -2.37 -19.05 6.54
CA ASP A 202 -3.06 -20.19 5.92
C ASP A 202 -3.25 -20.03 4.41
N TYR A 203 -3.53 -18.80 3.96
CA TYR A 203 -3.72 -18.47 2.54
C TYR A 203 -2.44 -18.00 1.84
N ALA A 204 -1.31 -18.02 2.53
CA ALA A 204 -0.03 -17.50 2.03
C ALA A 204 -0.16 -16.06 1.51
N TRP A 205 -0.76 -15.19 2.31
CA TRP A 205 -0.77 -13.74 2.12
C TRP A 205 0.26 -13.12 3.08
N PRO A 206 1.28 -12.40 2.59
CA PRO A 206 1.70 -12.24 1.20
C PRO A 206 2.18 -13.54 0.57
N ALA A 207 2.10 -13.60 -0.76
CA ALA A 207 2.74 -14.63 -1.55
C ALA A 207 4.25 -14.72 -1.24
N GLU A 208 4.82 -15.92 -1.29
CA GLU A 208 6.23 -16.15 -0.92
C GLU A 208 7.21 -15.31 -1.75
N ALA A 209 6.90 -15.09 -3.04
CA ALA A 209 7.69 -14.22 -3.89
C ALA A 209 7.71 -12.77 -3.39
N ASN A 210 6.54 -12.20 -3.05
CA ASN A 210 6.43 -10.85 -2.50
C ASN A 210 7.22 -10.72 -1.19
N LYS A 211 7.11 -11.72 -0.29
CA LYS A 211 7.89 -11.73 0.96
C LYS A 211 9.38 -11.66 0.70
N ARG A 212 9.90 -12.46 -0.23
CA ARG A 212 11.33 -12.45 -0.59
C ARG A 212 11.76 -11.10 -1.16
N ILE A 213 10.95 -10.52 -2.04
CA ILE A 213 11.26 -9.24 -2.70
C ILE A 213 11.27 -8.10 -1.67
N TRP A 214 10.28 -8.02 -0.78
CA TRP A 214 10.28 -7.06 0.32
C TRP A 214 11.47 -7.22 1.26
N GLN A 215 11.83 -8.45 1.61
CA GLN A 215 13.02 -8.71 2.43
C GLN A 215 14.31 -8.27 1.74
N ASN A 216 14.44 -8.51 0.43
CA ASN A 216 15.58 -8.04 -0.36
C ASN A 216 15.63 -6.50 -0.40
N TYR A 217 14.49 -5.84 -0.63
CA TYR A 217 14.37 -4.38 -0.59
C TYR A 217 14.83 -3.81 0.76
N LEU A 218 14.34 -4.34 1.89
CA LEU A 218 14.72 -3.83 3.21
C LEU A 218 16.21 -4.00 3.50
N ARG A 219 16.79 -5.16 3.16
CA ARG A 219 18.21 -5.47 3.42
C ARG A 219 19.15 -4.67 2.53
N GLY A 220 18.77 -4.43 1.29
CA GLY A 220 19.62 -3.78 0.30
C GLY A 220 19.37 -2.27 0.16
N SER A 221 18.34 -1.72 0.80
CA SER A 221 18.07 -0.28 0.78
C SER A 221 19.18 0.50 1.50
N LYS A 222 19.61 1.61 0.90
CA LYS A 222 20.58 2.54 1.53
C LYS A 222 20.02 3.18 2.80
N ALA A 223 18.70 3.19 2.98
CA ALA A 223 18.04 3.70 4.17
C ALA A 223 18.29 2.84 5.43
N GLN A 224 18.78 1.61 5.26
CA GLN A 224 19.05 0.68 6.37
C GLN A 224 17.82 0.52 7.28
N TYR A 225 16.71 0.12 6.69
CA TYR A 225 15.48 -0.13 7.43
C TYR A 225 15.68 -1.15 8.55
N GLN A 226 15.08 -0.87 9.70
CA GLN A 226 15.12 -1.80 10.83
C GLN A 226 14.21 -3.01 10.57
N ASP A 227 14.63 -4.16 11.10
CA ASP A 227 13.86 -5.39 11.04
C ASP A 227 12.45 -5.24 11.63
N GLY A 228 11.52 -5.97 11.01
CA GLY A 228 10.11 -5.97 11.37
C GLY A 228 9.32 -4.78 10.84
N ARG A 229 9.91 -3.86 10.06
CA ARG A 229 9.12 -2.86 9.30
C ARG A 229 8.25 -3.49 8.24
N TYR A 230 8.65 -4.64 7.73
CA TYR A 230 7.83 -5.52 6.90
C TYR A 230 7.51 -6.79 7.67
N GLY A 231 6.28 -7.30 7.53
CA GLY A 231 5.85 -8.52 8.20
C GLY A 231 4.55 -8.35 8.98
N PRO A 232 4.26 -9.29 9.90
CA PRO A 232 3.06 -9.23 10.72
C PRO A 232 3.13 -8.05 11.71
N PRO A 233 2.03 -7.30 11.91
CA PRO A 233 1.98 -6.24 12.90
C PRO A 233 1.83 -6.78 14.33
N PRO A 234 2.07 -5.97 15.37
CA PRO A 234 1.66 -6.28 16.74
C PRO A 234 0.13 -6.42 16.86
N THR A 235 -0.34 -7.27 17.77
CA THR A 235 -1.78 -7.57 17.99
C THR A 235 -2.41 -6.79 19.15
N SER A 236 -1.62 -6.06 19.95
CA SER A 236 -2.13 -5.13 20.97
C SER A 236 -1.79 -3.68 20.62
N PHE A 237 -2.71 -2.75 20.89
CA PHE A 237 -2.51 -1.33 20.52
C PHE A 237 -1.29 -0.70 21.23
N ALA A 238 -1.02 -1.11 22.47
CA ALA A 238 0.15 -0.66 23.22
C ALA A 238 1.46 -1.09 22.55
N GLU A 239 1.56 -2.36 22.14
CA GLU A 239 2.73 -2.88 21.41
C GLU A 239 2.82 -2.26 20.01
N TYR A 240 1.70 -2.07 19.33
CA TYR A 240 1.60 -1.40 18.03
C TYR A 240 2.26 -0.02 18.09
N CYS A 241 1.85 0.80 19.06
CA CYS A 241 2.41 2.14 19.27
C CYS A 241 3.89 2.08 19.71
N ASN A 242 4.27 1.15 20.59
CA ASN A 242 5.66 0.99 21.02
C ASN A 242 6.57 0.59 19.86
N LYS A 243 6.10 -0.28 18.96
CA LYS A 243 6.85 -0.73 17.81
C LYS A 243 7.05 0.40 16.80
N ILE A 244 6.00 1.17 16.49
CA ILE A 244 6.09 2.42 15.71
C ILE A 244 7.14 3.37 16.32
N ALA A 245 7.08 3.59 17.63
CA ALA A 245 7.99 4.48 18.35
C ALA A 245 9.47 4.06 18.28
N SER A 246 9.74 2.76 18.09
CA SER A 246 11.09 2.19 18.04
C SER A 246 11.80 2.40 16.71
N TYR A 247 11.06 2.78 15.68
CA TYR A 247 11.58 2.94 14.34
C TYR A 247 12.19 4.33 14.13
N ARG A 248 13.35 4.37 13.47
CA ARG A 248 14.02 5.61 13.02
C ARG A 248 13.17 6.32 11.97
N ILE A 249 13.22 7.63 11.94
CA ILE A 249 12.59 8.41 10.89
C ILE A 249 13.57 8.46 9.73
N VAL A 250 13.16 7.91 8.58
CA VAL A 250 13.97 7.91 7.35
C VAL A 250 13.67 9.11 6.45
N MET A 251 12.47 9.68 6.60
CA MET A 251 12.00 10.85 5.88
C MET A 251 10.98 11.60 6.70
N ASN A 252 10.87 12.91 6.49
CA ASN A 252 9.84 13.73 7.11
C ASN A 252 9.48 14.91 6.20
N VAL A 253 8.34 15.54 6.48
CA VAL A 253 7.99 16.81 5.87
C VAL A 253 8.67 17.93 6.67
N ILE A 254 9.57 18.67 6.02
CA ILE A 254 10.31 19.80 6.58
C ILE A 254 10.03 21.01 5.69
N ASP A 255 9.48 22.07 6.28
CA ASP A 255 9.07 23.30 5.58
C ASP A 255 8.10 23.04 4.41
N GLY A 256 7.20 22.06 4.58
CA GLY A 256 6.22 21.69 3.57
C GLY A 256 6.73 20.75 2.48
N GLU A 257 8.02 20.41 2.47
CA GLU A 257 8.61 19.49 1.49
C GLU A 257 8.99 18.16 2.14
N LEU A 258 8.78 17.06 1.43
CA LEU A 258 9.32 15.76 1.83
C LEU A 258 10.84 15.77 1.67
N LYS A 259 11.57 15.39 2.72
CA LYS A 259 13.03 15.31 2.72
C LYS A 259 13.49 14.03 3.41
N ILE A 260 14.60 13.47 2.92
CA ILE A 260 15.33 12.40 3.61
C ILE A 260 15.83 12.94 4.94
N ALA A 261 15.64 12.19 6.02
CA ALA A 261 16.14 12.55 7.33
C ALA A 261 17.64 12.24 7.42
N ASP A 262 18.47 13.28 7.54
CA ASP A 262 19.91 13.16 7.69
C ASP A 262 20.43 14.04 8.86
N PRO A 263 21.00 13.45 9.94
CA PRO A 263 21.03 12.02 10.21
C PRO A 263 19.61 11.48 10.47
N GLN A 264 19.40 10.19 10.22
CA GLN A 264 18.17 9.53 10.63
C GLN A 264 18.04 9.59 12.15
N VAL A 265 16.91 10.08 12.64
CA VAL A 265 16.66 10.30 14.07
C VAL A 265 15.60 9.36 14.62
N GLU A 266 15.63 9.07 15.91
CA GLU A 266 14.54 8.38 16.57
C GLU A 266 13.27 9.25 16.62
N PHE A 267 12.11 8.61 16.72
CA PHE A 267 10.84 9.32 16.92
C PHE A 267 10.91 10.28 18.12
N SER A 268 11.56 9.87 19.22
CA SER A 268 11.72 10.66 20.45
C SER A 268 12.45 12.01 20.26
N GLN A 269 13.13 12.18 19.13
CA GLN A 269 13.94 13.35 18.78
C GLN A 269 13.26 14.25 17.74
N CYS A 270 12.17 13.81 17.12
CA CYS A 270 11.47 14.58 16.10
C CYS A 270 10.20 15.23 16.65
N GLU A 271 10.20 16.55 16.81
CA GLU A 271 9.05 17.29 17.35
C GLU A 271 7.91 17.41 16.33
N ASN A 272 8.23 17.55 15.03
CA ASN A 272 7.27 17.82 13.95
C ASN A 272 7.19 16.66 12.93
N LEU A 273 7.22 15.42 13.39
CA LEU A 273 6.91 14.25 12.58
C LEU A 273 5.47 14.28 12.05
N ASN A 274 5.33 14.20 10.72
CA ASN A 274 4.08 13.85 10.07
C ASN A 274 3.88 12.33 10.18
N LEU A 275 2.95 11.89 11.03
CA LEU A 275 2.79 10.46 11.31
C LEU A 275 2.19 9.69 10.13
N ASP A 276 1.28 10.28 9.34
CA ASP A 276 0.78 9.61 8.14
C ASP A 276 1.91 9.32 7.15
N MET A 277 2.77 10.31 6.90
CA MET A 277 3.92 10.13 6.02
C MET A 277 4.89 9.08 6.58
N PHE A 278 5.17 9.12 7.88
CA PHE A 278 6.02 8.13 8.53
C PHE A 278 5.51 6.70 8.37
N LEU A 279 4.20 6.47 8.55
CA LEU A 279 3.58 5.15 8.44
C LEU A 279 3.68 4.55 7.02
N ARG A 280 3.92 5.38 5.99
CA ARG A 280 4.22 4.89 4.64
C ARG A 280 5.57 4.16 4.55
N SER A 281 6.46 4.33 5.52
CA SER A 281 7.74 3.61 5.67
C SER A 281 7.69 2.41 6.62
N VAL A 282 6.47 1.93 6.95
CA VAL A 282 6.22 0.75 7.80
C VAL A 282 5.28 -0.20 7.05
N TRP A 283 5.80 -1.20 6.37
CA TRP A 283 5.09 -2.13 5.47
C TRP A 283 4.57 -3.39 6.17
N TRP A 284 3.83 -3.24 7.27
CA TRP A 284 3.13 -4.40 7.85
C TRP A 284 2.03 -4.92 6.94
N TRP A 285 1.74 -6.22 7.05
CA TRP A 285 0.67 -6.90 6.31
C TRP A 285 -0.70 -6.31 6.60
N MET A 286 -0.91 -5.76 7.80
CA MET A 286 -2.11 -5.05 8.19
C MET A 286 -1.73 -3.82 9.01
N ARG A 287 -2.40 -2.69 8.79
CA ARG A 287 -2.05 -1.41 9.43
C ARG A 287 -3.28 -0.60 9.77
N LEU A 288 -3.29 -0.04 10.98
CA LEU A 288 -4.16 1.09 11.28
C LEU A 288 -3.68 2.31 10.50
N ARG A 289 -4.61 2.99 9.83
CA ARG A 289 -4.40 4.26 9.11
C ARG A 289 -5.47 5.27 9.49
N VAL A 290 -5.17 6.53 9.23
CA VAL A 290 -6.16 7.61 9.28
C VAL A 290 -6.28 8.18 7.87
N ARG A 291 -7.33 7.81 7.14
CA ARG A 291 -7.57 8.27 5.76
C ARG A 291 -8.72 9.27 5.78
N ASN A 292 -8.50 10.48 5.26
CA ASN A 292 -9.48 11.58 5.28
C ASN A 292 -10.09 11.85 6.68
N GLY A 293 -9.27 11.71 7.72
CA GLY A 293 -9.66 11.89 9.12
C GLY A 293 -10.45 10.73 9.72
N LYS A 294 -10.68 9.63 8.99
CA LYS A 294 -11.33 8.42 9.49
C LYS A 294 -10.33 7.33 9.85
N LEU A 295 -10.63 6.57 10.89
CA LEU A 295 -9.89 5.38 11.31
C LEU A 295 -10.21 4.21 10.36
N VAL A 296 -9.17 3.61 9.80
CA VAL A 296 -9.27 2.57 8.78
C VAL A 296 -8.27 1.45 9.10
N LEU A 297 -8.68 0.20 8.91
CA LEU A 297 -7.78 -0.93 8.79
C LEU A 297 -7.41 -1.15 7.33
N GLU A 298 -6.15 -1.01 7.02
CA GLU A 298 -5.56 -1.33 5.72
C GLU A 298 -5.01 -2.76 5.78
N LEU A 299 -5.70 -3.70 5.13
CA LEU A 299 -5.20 -5.04 4.84
C LEU A 299 -4.36 -4.95 3.58
N ARG A 300 -3.09 -5.34 3.66
CA ARG A 300 -2.13 -5.24 2.55
C ARG A 300 -1.72 -6.63 2.08
N GLU A 301 -1.13 -6.72 0.89
CA GLU A 301 -0.46 -7.94 0.44
C GLU A 301 -1.39 -9.17 0.36
N VAL A 302 -2.70 -8.97 0.15
CA VAL A 302 -3.59 -10.09 -0.16
C VAL A 302 -3.24 -10.60 -1.55
N SER A 303 -2.99 -11.90 -1.70
CA SER A 303 -2.47 -12.47 -2.95
C SER A 303 -3.48 -12.36 -4.10
N ARG A 304 -2.96 -12.21 -5.33
CA ARG A 304 -3.75 -12.20 -6.58
C ARG A 304 -4.14 -13.60 -7.05
N THR A 305 -3.74 -14.64 -6.32
CA THR A 305 -3.98 -16.05 -6.67
C THR A 305 -5.44 -16.47 -6.57
N LEU A 306 -6.27 -15.74 -5.81
CA LEU A 306 -7.71 -15.95 -5.73
C LEU A 306 -8.46 -14.77 -6.37
N PRO A 307 -9.66 -14.99 -6.92
CA PRO A 307 -10.56 -13.91 -7.32
C PRO A 307 -10.80 -12.93 -6.17
N ILE A 308 -10.95 -11.63 -6.48
CA ILE A 308 -11.04 -10.57 -5.45
C ILE A 308 -12.24 -10.80 -4.54
N LYS A 309 -13.38 -11.20 -5.12
CA LYS A 309 -14.60 -11.53 -4.38
C LYS A 309 -14.39 -12.70 -3.41
N GLU A 310 -13.62 -13.70 -3.81
CA GLU A 310 -13.35 -14.86 -2.97
C GLU A 310 -12.45 -14.48 -1.78
N SER A 311 -11.35 -13.77 -2.04
CA SER A 311 -10.47 -13.23 -1.00
C SER A 311 -11.26 -12.38 0.00
N PHE A 312 -12.15 -11.51 -0.49
CA PHE A 312 -12.97 -10.69 0.38
C PHE A 312 -14.01 -11.49 1.16
N ASN A 313 -14.66 -12.50 0.56
CA ASN A 313 -15.62 -13.34 1.29
C ASN A 313 -14.99 -14.07 2.47
N ILE A 314 -13.73 -14.53 2.31
CA ILE A 314 -12.97 -15.14 3.39
C ILE A 314 -12.75 -14.11 4.52
N ILE A 315 -12.25 -12.91 4.18
CA ILE A 315 -12.05 -11.81 5.13
C ILE A 315 -13.37 -11.44 5.83
N ARG A 316 -14.45 -11.24 5.07
CA ARG A 316 -15.77 -10.87 5.56
C ARG A 316 -16.30 -11.89 6.57
N THR A 317 -16.16 -13.18 6.24
CA THR A 317 -16.56 -14.27 7.12
C THR A 317 -15.72 -14.28 8.40
N GLU A 318 -14.40 -14.15 8.27
CA GLU A 318 -13.51 -14.12 9.44
C GLU A 318 -13.74 -12.90 10.33
N LEU A 319 -14.24 -11.79 9.80
CA LEU A 319 -14.48 -10.55 10.56
C LEU A 319 -15.92 -10.41 11.08
N ASN A 320 -16.88 -11.17 10.53
CA ASN A 320 -18.33 -11.00 10.75
C ASN A 320 -18.83 -9.59 10.38
N ILE A 321 -18.46 -9.10 9.18
CA ILE A 321 -18.86 -7.77 8.67
C ILE A 321 -19.72 -7.81 7.42
#